data_AF-A0A1C6V685-F1
#
_entry.id   AF-A0A1C6V685-F1
#
_cell.length_a   1.000
_cell.length_b   1.000
_cell.length_c   1.000
_cell.angle_alpha   90.00
_cell.angle_beta   90.00
_cell.angle_gamma   90.00
#
_symmetry.space_group_name_H-M   'P 1'
#
loop_
_entity.id
_entity.type
_entity.pdbx_description
1 polymer ?
#
loop_
_entity_poly.entity_id
_entity_poly.type
_entity_poly.pdbx_seq_one_letter_code
_entity_poly.pdbx_strand_id
1 'polypeptide(L)'
;MANYGYRLYTFQIANGDKRKAVNFKDCSGEHYVDVAQRLLKSLSQQTMIGDAPLNSTDVLGVVNDQSQGDVQRYVDEPAFRVEEVRVVDRTIRATVLSGKFGSHEKALSAAGAEQDADIRDKAASKRFRLVLALPDDGFTGILAVEDISRSQPVSAITRWLRWSSRGEAVASSTPDKEAPWWRPIVHPLADEARLIQMISEGNANKLELVKLSITSARTRQQERFRVSAPVVDEGMAAQIAQIVKGWIRRTSVAETSGEVSDWTTDEEAAKQLAAVVGPEIANLDVDDGWVVLSDADEKTKKVSPTRMSEVFTYAQPRGDRSDTPTFYALVKQTAQRLQAAANLTIDWPAQ
;
A
#
# COMPACT_ATOMS: atom_id res chain seq x y z
N MET A 1 14.02 17.15 -6.31
CA MET A 1 14.73 16.11 -5.55
C MET A 1 13.73 15.00 -5.22
N ALA A 2 14.10 13.72 -5.33
CA ALA A 2 13.19 12.62 -5.01
C ALA A 2 13.06 12.47 -3.49
N ASN A 3 11.84 12.27 -2.98
CA ASN A 3 11.63 11.97 -1.56
C ASN A 3 11.67 10.45 -1.35
N TYR A 4 12.44 10.00 -0.36
CA TYR A 4 12.55 8.59 0.01
C TYR A 4 11.91 8.34 1.37
N GLY A 5 11.11 7.29 1.44
CA GLY A 5 10.44 6.86 2.66
C GLY A 5 10.12 5.38 2.63
N TYR A 6 9.28 4.95 3.56
CA TYR A 6 8.68 3.62 3.57
C TYR A 6 7.31 3.67 4.24
N ARG A 7 6.48 2.69 3.90
CA ARG A 7 5.14 2.49 4.47
C ARG A 7 5.04 1.08 5.00
N LEU A 8 4.26 0.92 6.07
CA LEU A 8 3.99 -0.38 6.67
C LEU A 8 2.53 -0.76 6.43
N TYR A 9 2.32 -2.06 6.29
CA TYR A 9 1.04 -2.67 6.04
C TYR A 9 0.89 -3.89 6.96
N THR A 10 -0.32 -4.12 7.45
CA THR A 10 -0.70 -5.47 7.88
C THR A 10 -0.74 -6.37 6.65
N PHE A 11 -0.27 -7.59 6.82
CA PHE A 11 -0.26 -8.60 5.78
C PHE A 11 -0.97 -9.83 6.29
N GLN A 12 -1.98 -10.29 5.57
CA GLN A 12 -2.73 -11.50 5.85
C GLN A 12 -2.84 -12.32 4.56
N ILE A 13 -3.26 -13.57 4.70
CA ILE A 13 -3.53 -14.44 3.56
C ILE A 13 -4.89 -15.09 3.73
N ALA A 14 -5.60 -15.28 2.63
CA ALA A 14 -6.79 -16.12 2.59
C ALA A 14 -6.60 -17.29 1.63
N ASN A 15 -7.30 -18.40 1.89
CA ASN A 15 -7.37 -19.52 0.96
C ASN A 15 -8.41 -19.20 -0.13
N GLY A 16 -7.92 -18.97 -1.35
CA GLY A 16 -8.72 -18.56 -2.49
C GLY A 16 -9.48 -17.26 -2.27
N ASP A 17 -10.74 -17.24 -2.69
CA ASP A 17 -11.63 -16.07 -2.53
C ASP A 17 -12.33 -16.03 -1.16
N LYS A 18 -11.97 -16.94 -0.23
CA LYS A 18 -12.49 -16.88 1.14
C LYS A 18 -12.07 -15.58 1.81
N ARG A 19 -12.89 -15.13 2.77
CA ARG A 19 -12.64 -13.91 3.55
C ARG A 19 -11.80 -14.15 4.80
N LYS A 20 -11.81 -15.38 5.33
CA LYS A 20 -11.12 -15.71 6.58
C LYS A 20 -9.62 -15.81 6.37
N ALA A 21 -8.86 -15.11 7.21
CA ALA A 21 -7.42 -15.23 7.24
C ALA A 21 -6.98 -16.66 7.61
N VAL A 22 -5.89 -17.11 7.02
CA VAL A 22 -5.25 -18.40 7.26
C VAL A 22 -4.04 -18.20 8.14
N ASN A 23 -3.78 -19.16 9.03
CA ASN A 23 -2.60 -19.13 9.89
C ASN A 23 -1.34 -19.37 9.04
N PHE A 24 -0.33 -18.52 9.18
CA PHE A 24 0.91 -18.65 8.41
C PHE A 24 1.67 -19.94 8.69
N LYS A 25 1.47 -20.54 9.86
CA LYS A 25 2.13 -21.78 10.29
C LYS A 25 1.77 -22.99 9.43
N ASP A 26 0.52 -23.04 8.94
CA ASP A 26 0.00 -24.18 8.17
C ASP A 26 -0.77 -23.70 6.95
N CYS A 27 -0.03 -23.55 5.86
CA CYS A 27 -0.52 -23.29 4.52
C CYS A 27 -0.45 -24.57 3.68
N SER A 28 -1.19 -25.61 4.09
CA SER A 28 -1.18 -26.96 3.49
C SER A 28 0.09 -27.75 3.78
N GLY A 29 0.53 -27.72 5.04
CA GLY A 29 1.70 -28.44 5.53
C GLY A 29 3.03 -27.68 5.39
N GLU A 30 3.01 -26.46 4.85
CA GLU A 30 4.17 -25.57 4.78
C GLU A 30 3.88 -24.21 5.43
N HIS A 31 4.92 -23.56 5.97
CA HIS A 31 4.78 -22.20 6.48
C HIS A 31 4.70 -21.23 5.31
N TYR A 32 3.89 -20.18 5.41
CA TYR A 32 3.71 -19.21 4.34
C TYR A 32 4.99 -18.45 3.94
N VAL A 33 6.05 -18.44 4.78
CA VAL A 33 7.31 -17.78 4.42
C VAL A 33 7.99 -18.53 3.28
N ASP A 34 7.88 -19.86 3.28
CA ASP A 34 8.44 -20.74 2.26
C ASP A 34 7.62 -20.63 0.97
N VAL A 35 6.28 -20.61 1.11
CA VAL A 35 5.34 -20.30 0.02
C VAL A 35 5.71 -18.97 -0.63
N ALA A 36 5.71 -17.88 0.12
CA ALA A 36 5.96 -16.55 -0.40
C ALA A 36 7.36 -16.42 -1.02
N GLN A 37 8.37 -17.08 -0.45
CA GLN A 37 9.70 -17.14 -1.05
C GLN A 37 9.67 -17.83 -2.42
N ARG A 38 8.99 -18.98 -2.53
CA ARG A 38 8.87 -19.71 -3.81
C ARG A 38 8.15 -18.87 -4.86
N LEU A 39 7.04 -18.23 -4.49
CA LEU A 39 6.28 -17.34 -5.37
C LEU A 39 7.14 -16.16 -5.85
N LEU A 40 7.85 -15.47 -4.94
CA LEU A 40 8.74 -14.37 -5.30
C LEU A 40 9.88 -14.80 -6.22
N LYS A 41 10.46 -15.99 -6.00
CA LYS A 41 11.49 -16.56 -6.87
C LYS A 41 10.97 -16.98 -8.24
N SER A 42 9.71 -17.41 -8.32
CA SER A 42 9.04 -17.66 -9.61
C SER A 42 8.88 -16.34 -10.38
N LEU A 43 8.40 -15.30 -9.70
CA LEU A 43 8.26 -13.96 -10.27
C LEU A 43 9.59 -13.28 -10.62
N SER A 44 10.73 -13.76 -10.09
CA SER A 44 12.06 -13.24 -10.46
C SER A 44 12.61 -13.81 -11.75
N GLN A 45 11.98 -14.85 -12.33
CA GLN A 45 12.47 -15.47 -13.57
C GLN A 45 12.14 -14.64 -14.82
N GLN A 46 11.19 -13.71 -14.74
CA GLN A 46 10.69 -12.98 -15.90
C GLN A 46 10.23 -11.56 -15.55
N THR A 47 10.17 -10.71 -16.57
CA THR A 47 9.51 -9.40 -16.45
C THR A 47 8.04 -9.59 -16.73
N MET A 48 7.21 -9.12 -15.80
CA MET A 48 5.77 -9.13 -15.93
C MET A 48 5.31 -7.83 -16.58
N ILE A 49 4.48 -7.94 -17.60
CA ILE A 49 3.96 -6.79 -18.37
C ILE A 49 2.44 -6.80 -18.28
N GLY A 50 1.86 -5.63 -18.07
CA GLY A 50 0.43 -5.47 -17.85
C GLY A 50 0.02 -5.74 -16.40
N ASP A 51 -1.28 -5.67 -16.18
CA ASP A 51 -1.87 -6.08 -14.91
C ASP A 51 -1.89 -7.61 -14.78
N ALA A 52 -1.70 -8.11 -13.56
CA ALA A 52 -1.78 -9.55 -13.32
C ALA A 52 -3.18 -10.05 -13.73
N PRO A 53 -3.28 -11.07 -14.60
CA PRO A 53 -4.55 -11.60 -15.05
C PRO A 53 -5.45 -12.00 -13.87
N LEU A 54 -6.74 -11.68 -13.97
CA LEU A 54 -7.71 -12.12 -12.97
C LEU A 54 -7.84 -13.64 -12.95
N ASN A 55 -7.64 -14.31 -14.11
CA ASN A 55 -7.66 -15.75 -14.27
C ASN A 55 -6.30 -16.28 -14.74
N SER A 56 -5.84 -17.40 -14.17
CA SER A 56 -4.53 -18.00 -14.47
C SER A 56 -4.41 -18.59 -15.87
N THR A 57 -5.53 -18.78 -16.58
CA THR A 57 -5.59 -19.25 -17.97
C THR A 57 -5.41 -18.14 -19.00
N ASP A 58 -5.53 -16.87 -18.58
CA ASP A 58 -5.35 -15.74 -19.49
C ASP A 58 -3.85 -15.44 -19.61
N VAL A 59 -3.28 -15.82 -20.75
CA VAL A 59 -1.83 -15.70 -21.07
C VAL A 59 -1.40 -14.24 -21.34
N LEU A 60 -2.27 -13.26 -21.12
CA LEU A 60 -2.01 -11.87 -21.52
C LEU A 60 -0.95 -11.12 -20.68
N GLY A 61 -0.44 -11.69 -19.58
CA GLY A 61 0.49 -10.99 -18.67
C GLY A 61 1.93 -11.52 -18.63
N VAL A 62 2.24 -12.61 -19.34
CA VAL A 62 3.54 -13.28 -19.27
C VAL A 62 4.15 -13.34 -20.65
N VAL A 63 5.04 -12.40 -20.95
CA VAL A 63 5.79 -12.41 -22.21
C VAL A 63 7.05 -13.26 -21.99
N ASN A 64 6.98 -14.53 -22.37
CA ASN A 64 8.18 -15.33 -22.65
C ASN A 64 8.73 -14.85 -24.00
N ASP A 65 9.50 -13.77 -23.99
CA ASP A 65 9.96 -13.16 -25.24
C ASP A 65 11.11 -13.95 -25.87
N GLN A 66 10.76 -14.84 -26.80
CA GLN A 66 11.65 -15.28 -27.88
C GLN A 66 11.23 -14.66 -29.24
N SER A 67 10.30 -13.71 -29.25
CA SER A 67 9.77 -13.11 -30.48
C SER A 67 10.07 -11.61 -30.50
N GLN A 68 11.33 -11.29 -30.82
CA GLN A 68 11.76 -9.96 -31.23
C GLN A 68 10.86 -9.48 -32.38
N GLY A 69 9.93 -8.54 -32.13
CA GLY A 69 9.01 -8.10 -33.18
C GLY A 69 8.19 -6.85 -32.89
N ASP A 70 7.29 -6.89 -31.89
CA ASP A 70 6.24 -5.87 -31.78
C ASP A 70 6.36 -4.99 -30.53
N VAL A 71 7.31 -4.06 -30.56
CA VAL A 71 7.48 -3.00 -29.54
C VAL A 71 6.21 -2.15 -29.35
N GLN A 72 5.37 -2.03 -30.38
CA GLN A 72 4.09 -1.31 -30.32
C GLN A 72 3.05 -1.95 -29.39
N ARG A 73 3.25 -3.20 -28.96
CA ARG A 73 2.26 -3.97 -28.21
C ARG A 73 2.14 -3.58 -26.74
N TYR A 74 3.13 -2.89 -26.17
CA TYR A 74 3.20 -2.63 -24.72
C TYR A 74 3.15 -1.15 -24.35
N VAL A 75 2.73 -0.27 -25.26
CA VAL A 75 2.62 1.17 -24.97
C VAL A 75 1.67 1.37 -23.80
N ASP A 76 2.15 2.11 -22.79
CA ASP A 76 1.44 2.38 -21.56
C ASP A 76 1.13 1.18 -20.64
N GLU A 77 1.75 0.02 -20.88
CA GLU A 77 1.59 -1.13 -19.99
C GLU A 77 2.48 -1.03 -18.74
N PRO A 78 1.96 -1.33 -17.53
CA PRO A 78 2.79 -1.43 -16.35
C PRO A 78 3.79 -2.58 -16.47
N ALA A 79 4.94 -2.42 -15.82
CA ALA A 79 5.99 -3.42 -15.76
C ALA A 79 6.35 -3.72 -14.32
N PHE A 80 6.58 -4.99 -14.01
CA PHE A 80 7.00 -5.45 -12.70
C PHE A 80 8.07 -6.52 -12.84
N ARG A 81 9.07 -6.54 -11.94
CA ARG A 81 10.08 -7.59 -11.88
C ARG A 81 10.59 -7.74 -10.45
N VAL A 82 10.77 -8.97 -9.99
CA VAL A 82 11.48 -9.27 -8.74
C VAL A 82 12.96 -9.50 -9.09
N GLU A 83 13.89 -8.84 -8.40
CA GLU A 83 15.33 -8.99 -8.68
C GLU A 83 16.04 -9.85 -7.64
N GLU A 84 15.80 -9.59 -6.36
CA GLU A 84 16.49 -10.25 -5.26
C GLU A 84 15.46 -10.72 -4.24
N VAL A 85 15.62 -11.94 -3.73
CA VAL A 85 14.78 -12.51 -2.67
C VAL A 85 15.69 -13.22 -1.68
N ARG A 86 15.72 -12.72 -0.44
CA ARG A 86 16.46 -13.31 0.66
C ARG A 86 15.53 -13.58 1.83
N VAL A 87 15.61 -14.77 2.39
CA VAL A 87 14.93 -15.11 3.64
C VAL A 87 15.95 -15.06 4.77
N VAL A 88 15.59 -14.40 5.86
CA VAL A 88 16.34 -14.38 7.12
C VAL A 88 15.32 -14.65 8.21
N ASP A 89 15.40 -15.83 8.83
CA ASP A 89 14.38 -16.37 9.74
C ASP A 89 12.98 -16.35 9.10
N ARG A 90 11.98 -15.73 9.76
CA ARG A 90 10.62 -15.56 9.22
C ARG A 90 10.42 -14.24 8.47
N THR A 91 11.50 -13.63 8.01
CA THR A 91 11.48 -12.36 7.27
C THR A 91 12.00 -12.52 5.85
N ILE A 92 11.18 -12.15 4.87
CA ILE A 92 11.59 -12.05 3.46
C ILE A 92 12.00 -10.61 3.17
N ARG A 93 13.21 -10.45 2.63
CA ARG A 93 13.74 -9.20 2.10
C ARG A 93 13.79 -9.34 0.59
N ALA A 94 13.13 -8.44 -0.13
CA ALA A 94 13.18 -8.47 -1.59
C ALA A 94 13.40 -7.09 -2.20
N THR A 95 13.93 -7.13 -3.42
CA THR A 95 14.06 -5.97 -4.31
C THR A 95 13.13 -6.18 -5.49
N VAL A 96 12.34 -5.16 -5.84
CA VAL A 96 11.46 -5.19 -7.01
C VAL A 96 11.65 -3.95 -7.88
N LEU A 97 11.53 -4.11 -9.18
CA LEU A 97 11.38 -3.02 -10.13
C LEU A 97 9.90 -2.87 -10.46
N SER A 98 9.41 -1.63 -10.44
CA SER A 98 8.08 -1.32 -10.95
C SER A 98 8.12 -0.04 -11.77
N GLY A 99 7.47 -0.06 -12.92
CA GLY A 99 7.53 0.99 -13.92
C GLY A 99 6.43 0.86 -14.96
N LYS A 100 6.60 1.56 -16.08
CA LYS A 100 5.65 1.54 -17.20
C LYS A 100 6.40 1.67 -18.52
N PHE A 101 6.02 0.89 -19.51
CA PHE A 101 6.51 0.99 -20.89
C PHE A 101 5.97 2.25 -21.58
N GLY A 102 6.73 2.80 -22.52
CA GLY A 102 6.31 3.98 -23.28
C GLY A 102 6.22 5.29 -22.48
N SER A 103 6.65 5.31 -21.22
CA SER A 103 6.62 6.55 -20.41
C SER A 103 7.59 7.62 -20.92
N HIS A 104 8.65 7.20 -21.60
CA HIS A 104 9.68 8.06 -22.17
C HIS A 104 10.14 7.47 -23.50
N GLU A 105 10.54 8.33 -24.43
CA GLU A 105 11.04 7.92 -25.74
C GLU A 105 12.57 7.76 -25.77
N LYS A 106 13.28 8.62 -25.05
CA LYS A 106 14.75 8.65 -25.02
C LYS A 106 15.28 8.81 -23.61
N ALA A 107 16.39 8.13 -23.32
CA ALA A 107 17.26 8.44 -22.19
C ALA A 107 18.33 9.42 -22.67
N LEU A 108 18.36 10.61 -22.07
CA LEU A 108 19.34 11.64 -22.41
C LEU A 108 20.66 11.36 -21.70
N SER A 109 21.78 11.42 -22.43
CA SER A 109 23.11 11.31 -21.84
C SER A 109 23.64 12.67 -21.40
N ALA A 110 24.32 12.70 -20.26
CA ALA A 110 25.05 13.89 -19.82
C ALA A 110 26.27 14.21 -20.72
N ALA A 111 26.72 13.25 -21.53
CA ALA A 111 27.89 13.40 -22.39
C ALA A 111 27.59 14.03 -23.75
N GLY A 112 26.30 14.13 -24.15
CA GLY A 112 25.89 14.70 -25.43
C GLY A 112 24.80 13.89 -26.13
N ALA A 113 24.14 14.50 -27.12
CA ALA A 113 22.99 13.94 -27.82
C ALA A 113 23.33 12.65 -28.62
N GLU A 114 24.59 12.49 -29.02
CA GLU A 114 25.11 11.30 -29.69
C GLU A 114 25.11 10.04 -28.80
N GLN A 115 25.01 10.20 -27.48
CA GLN A 115 24.89 9.11 -26.53
C GLN A 115 23.46 8.93 -25.99
N ASP A 116 22.49 9.67 -26.52
CA ASP A 116 21.09 9.45 -26.18
C ASP A 116 20.65 8.06 -26.65
N ALA A 117 19.96 7.33 -25.78
CA ALA A 117 19.47 5.99 -26.08
C ALA A 117 17.96 6.00 -26.32
N ASP A 118 17.50 5.29 -27.35
CA ASP A 118 16.08 4.97 -27.49
C ASP A 118 15.67 3.98 -26.40
N ILE A 119 14.58 4.30 -25.71
CA ILE A 119 14.03 3.50 -24.61
C ILE A 119 12.52 3.28 -24.77
N ARG A 120 11.95 3.48 -25.97
CA ARG A 120 10.52 3.25 -26.24
C ARG A 120 10.08 1.82 -25.94
N ASP A 121 10.98 0.87 -26.11
CA ASP A 121 10.81 -0.56 -25.84
C ASP A 121 11.15 -0.96 -24.40
N LYS A 122 11.45 0.01 -23.52
CA LYS A 122 11.86 -0.25 -22.13
C LYS A 122 10.89 0.40 -21.15
N ALA A 123 10.69 -0.26 -20.03
CA ALA A 123 9.95 0.31 -18.91
C ALA A 123 10.85 1.24 -18.10
N ALA A 124 10.45 2.52 -18.02
CA ALA A 124 11.03 3.43 -17.04
C ALA A 124 10.57 2.97 -15.65
N SER A 125 11.52 2.52 -14.82
CA SER A 125 11.21 1.84 -13.56
C SER A 125 11.97 2.42 -12.39
N LYS A 126 11.38 2.24 -11.20
CA LYS A 126 12.00 2.51 -9.91
C LYS A 126 12.30 1.19 -9.23
N ARG A 127 13.46 1.10 -8.58
CA ARG A 127 13.85 -0.03 -7.73
C ARG A 127 13.34 0.22 -6.31
N PHE A 128 12.50 -0.66 -5.81
CA PHE A 128 11.93 -0.60 -4.47
C PHE A 128 12.43 -1.76 -3.61
N ARG A 129 12.61 -1.51 -2.33
CA ARG A 129 12.89 -2.53 -1.32
C ARG A 129 11.62 -2.87 -0.56
N LEU A 130 11.46 -4.15 -0.23
CA LEU A 130 10.35 -4.63 0.60
C LEU A 130 10.85 -5.60 1.67
N VAL A 131 10.10 -5.63 2.77
CA VAL A 131 10.29 -6.54 3.90
C VAL A 131 8.96 -7.15 4.25
N LEU A 132 8.84 -8.47 4.18
CA LEU A 132 7.68 -9.22 4.67
C LEU A 132 8.12 -9.98 5.92
N ALA A 133 7.65 -9.57 7.09
CA ALA A 133 7.92 -10.22 8.36
C ALA A 133 6.66 -10.96 8.82
N LEU A 134 6.79 -12.26 9.05
CA LEU A 134 5.69 -13.14 9.44
C LEU A 134 5.93 -13.72 10.83
N PRO A 135 4.90 -13.86 11.69
CA PRO A 135 5.04 -14.62 12.93
C PRO A 135 5.21 -16.12 12.63
N ASP A 136 5.76 -16.88 13.58
CA ASP A 136 5.81 -18.35 13.48
C ASP A 136 4.41 -18.99 13.57
N ASP A 137 3.54 -18.38 14.39
CA ASP A 137 2.14 -18.75 14.55
C ASP A 137 1.30 -17.48 14.57
N GLY A 138 0.26 -17.43 13.73
CA GLY A 138 -0.64 -16.27 13.66
C GLY A 138 -1.16 -15.99 12.25
N PHE A 139 -2.06 -15.02 12.18
CA PHE A 139 -2.81 -14.69 10.96
C PHE A 139 -2.35 -13.39 10.29
N THR A 140 -1.60 -12.55 11.02
CA THR A 140 -1.23 -11.21 10.60
C THR A 140 0.27 -10.98 10.74
N GLY A 141 0.90 -10.57 9.65
CA GLY A 141 2.31 -10.17 9.56
C GLY A 141 2.43 -8.70 9.17
N ILE A 142 3.66 -8.26 8.91
CA ILE A 142 3.96 -6.89 8.48
C ILE A 142 4.62 -6.92 7.10
N LEU A 143 4.05 -6.17 6.16
CA LEU A 143 4.69 -5.85 4.88
C LEU A 143 5.15 -4.39 4.93
N ALA A 144 6.44 -4.15 4.85
CA ALA A 144 7.01 -2.82 4.67
C ALA A 144 7.49 -2.64 3.23
N VAL A 145 7.18 -1.50 2.63
CA VAL A 145 7.54 -1.20 1.24
C VAL A 145 8.14 0.20 1.16
N GLU A 146 9.24 0.32 0.43
CA GLU A 146 9.86 1.60 0.13
C GLU A 146 8.91 2.51 -0.67
N ASP A 147 8.81 3.77 -0.27
CA ASP A 147 8.10 4.82 -0.99
C ASP A 147 9.12 5.75 -1.66
N ILE A 148 8.97 5.96 -2.97
CA ILE A 148 9.83 6.86 -3.75
C ILE A 148 8.96 7.90 -4.44
N SER A 149 8.84 9.05 -3.79
CA SER A 149 8.02 10.19 -4.24
C SER A 149 6.56 9.78 -4.45
N ARG A 150 5.93 9.17 -3.43
CA ARG A 150 4.53 8.68 -3.43
C ARG A 150 4.26 7.46 -4.32
N SER A 151 5.30 6.90 -4.93
CA SER A 151 5.20 5.68 -5.72
C SER A 151 5.63 4.49 -4.86
N GLN A 152 4.86 3.41 -4.93
CA GLN A 152 5.13 2.16 -4.23
C GLN A 152 4.50 0.96 -4.96
N PRO A 153 5.15 -0.21 -4.96
CA PRO A 153 4.71 -1.38 -5.70
C PRO A 153 3.71 -2.29 -4.95
N VAL A 154 3.05 -1.85 -3.87
CA VAL A 154 2.19 -2.70 -3.02
C VAL A 154 1.09 -3.40 -3.81
N SER A 155 0.37 -2.67 -4.68
CA SER A 155 -0.69 -3.27 -5.49
C SER A 155 -0.14 -4.23 -6.55
N ALA A 156 1.00 -3.90 -7.16
CA ALA A 156 1.64 -4.76 -8.14
C ALA A 156 2.11 -6.08 -7.49
N ILE A 157 2.85 -6.02 -6.38
CA ILE A 157 3.37 -7.22 -5.72
C ILE A 157 2.25 -8.12 -5.22
N THR A 158 1.17 -7.56 -4.64
CA THR A 158 0.04 -8.36 -4.14
C THR A 158 -0.71 -9.08 -5.26
N ARG A 159 -0.96 -8.39 -6.39
CA ARG A 159 -1.60 -8.99 -7.56
C ARG A 159 -0.73 -10.10 -8.17
N TRP A 160 0.56 -9.86 -8.33
CA TRP A 160 1.47 -10.86 -8.92
C TRP A 160 1.71 -12.06 -8.00
N LEU A 161 1.77 -11.87 -6.68
CA LEU A 161 1.81 -12.97 -5.71
C LEU A 161 0.54 -13.82 -5.78
N ARG A 162 -0.64 -13.18 -5.85
CA ARG A 162 -1.92 -13.88 -6.03
C ARG A 162 -1.91 -14.70 -7.31
N TRP A 163 -1.51 -14.09 -8.42
CA TRP A 163 -1.45 -14.76 -9.72
C TRP A 163 -0.49 -15.95 -9.71
N SER A 164 0.72 -15.77 -9.18
CA SER A 164 1.71 -16.85 -9.05
C SER A 164 1.18 -18.00 -8.19
N SER A 165 0.52 -17.69 -7.08
CA SER A 165 -0.03 -18.72 -6.19
C SER A 165 -1.15 -19.50 -6.86
N ARG A 166 -2.02 -18.82 -7.62
CA ARG A 166 -3.05 -19.48 -8.43
C ARG A 166 -2.45 -20.35 -9.53
N GLY A 167 -1.37 -19.91 -10.16
CA GLY A 167 -0.61 -20.69 -11.14
C GLY A 167 -0.06 -22.00 -10.55
N GLU A 168 0.57 -21.94 -9.38
CA GLU A 168 1.04 -23.14 -8.65
C GLU A 168 -0.11 -24.09 -8.30
N ALA A 169 -1.24 -23.55 -7.85
CA ALA A 169 -2.41 -24.35 -7.51
C ALA A 169 -3.00 -25.05 -8.74
N VAL A 170 -3.15 -24.36 -9.88
CA VAL A 170 -3.62 -24.97 -11.12
C VAL A 170 -2.67 -26.09 -11.58
N ALA A 171 -1.36 -25.87 -11.51
CA ALA A 171 -0.37 -26.89 -11.87
C ALA A 171 -0.38 -28.12 -10.94
N SER A 172 -0.81 -27.94 -9.69
CA SER A 172 -0.83 -28.98 -8.65
C SER A 172 -2.21 -29.62 -8.45
N SER A 173 -3.24 -29.13 -9.14
CA SER A 173 -4.60 -29.64 -9.03
C SER A 173 -4.76 -30.94 -9.82
N THR A 174 -5.58 -31.85 -9.30
CA THR A 174 -6.02 -33.07 -10.01
C THR A 174 -7.50 -32.95 -10.39
N PRO A 175 -8.02 -33.81 -11.30
CA PRO A 175 -9.44 -33.79 -11.65
C PRO A 175 -10.40 -33.90 -10.45
N ASP A 176 -9.95 -34.57 -9.39
CA ASP A 176 -10.75 -34.84 -8.19
C ASP A 176 -10.45 -33.90 -7.01
N LYS A 177 -9.41 -33.04 -7.11
CA LYS A 177 -8.99 -32.16 -6.03
C LYS A 177 -8.29 -30.90 -6.53
N GLU A 178 -8.93 -29.75 -6.27
CA GLU A 178 -8.32 -28.43 -6.48
C GLU A 178 -7.30 -28.14 -5.38
N ALA A 179 -6.09 -27.77 -5.77
CA ALA A 179 -5.06 -27.33 -4.83
C ALA A 179 -5.37 -25.92 -4.31
N PRO A 180 -5.04 -25.61 -3.05
CA PRO A 180 -5.27 -24.27 -2.51
C PRO A 180 -4.32 -23.25 -3.12
N TRP A 181 -4.79 -22.02 -3.27
CA TRP A 181 -3.96 -20.86 -3.57
C TRP A 181 -4.18 -19.78 -2.51
N TRP A 182 -3.19 -18.92 -2.34
CA TRP A 182 -3.13 -17.95 -1.27
C TRP A 182 -3.31 -16.55 -1.84
N ARG A 183 -4.31 -15.84 -1.32
CA ARG A 183 -4.60 -14.45 -1.66
C ARG A 183 -4.01 -13.53 -0.61
N PRO A 184 -2.99 -12.71 -0.95
CA PRO A 184 -2.53 -11.66 -0.05
C PRO A 184 -3.62 -10.63 0.20
N ILE A 185 -3.81 -10.27 1.46
CA ILE A 185 -4.70 -9.20 1.92
C ILE A 185 -3.80 -8.21 2.66
N VAL A 186 -3.82 -6.96 2.24
CA VAL A 186 -2.86 -5.96 2.70
C VAL A 186 -3.60 -4.69 3.05
N HIS A 187 -3.50 -4.28 4.32
CA HIS A 187 -4.08 -3.03 4.79
C HIS A 187 -3.00 -2.12 5.36
N PRO A 188 -3.09 -0.80 5.15
CA PRO A 188 -2.14 0.14 5.74
C PRO A 188 -2.07 0.01 7.26
N LEU A 189 -0.86 -0.10 7.80
CA LEU A 189 -0.67 -0.19 9.25
C LEU A 189 -0.74 1.21 9.85
N ALA A 190 -1.80 1.47 10.61
CA ALA A 190 -1.99 2.76 11.28
C ALA A 190 -1.00 2.96 12.44
N ASP A 191 -0.52 4.19 12.59
CA ASP A 191 0.25 4.65 13.74
C ASP A 191 -0.58 5.66 14.52
N GLU A 192 -1.53 5.13 15.29
CA GLU A 192 -2.48 5.92 16.07
C GLU A 192 -1.76 6.95 16.95
N ALA A 193 -0.73 6.52 17.68
CA ALA A 193 0.02 7.39 18.58
C ALA A 193 0.63 8.57 17.83
N ARG A 194 1.27 8.33 16.68
CA ARG A 194 1.84 9.40 15.87
C ARG A 194 0.77 10.31 15.27
N LEU A 195 -0.36 9.77 14.81
CA LEU A 195 -1.43 10.58 14.22
C LEU A 195 -2.07 11.50 15.27
N ILE A 196 -2.34 10.95 16.46
CA ILE A 196 -2.86 11.73 17.60
C ILE A 196 -1.84 12.80 17.99
N GLN A 197 -0.56 12.43 18.13
CA GLN A 197 0.51 13.37 18.43
C GLN A 197 0.56 14.51 17.40
N MET A 198 0.51 14.20 16.11
CA MET A 198 0.50 15.22 15.05
C MET A 198 -0.69 16.17 15.19
N ILE A 199 -1.89 15.66 15.50
CA ILE A 199 -3.08 16.51 15.70
C ILE A 199 -2.91 17.39 16.95
N SER A 200 -2.45 16.81 18.06
CA SER A 200 -2.32 17.49 19.35
C SER A 200 -1.18 18.52 19.40
N GLU A 201 -0.09 18.31 18.65
CA GLU A 201 1.05 19.24 18.58
C GLU A 201 0.81 20.41 17.60
N GLY A 202 -0.43 20.61 17.14
CA GLY A 202 -0.80 21.75 16.30
C GLY A 202 -0.45 21.58 14.82
N ASN A 203 -0.08 20.36 14.37
CA ASN A 203 0.10 20.13 12.94
C ASN A 203 -1.23 20.01 12.19
N ALA A 204 -2.36 19.91 12.89
CA ALA A 204 -3.69 20.02 12.28
C ALA A 204 -4.01 21.49 12.00
N ASN A 205 -3.92 21.90 10.73
CA ASN A 205 -4.10 23.31 10.35
C ASN A 205 -5.59 23.67 10.19
N LYS A 206 -6.35 22.80 9.54
CA LYS A 206 -7.74 23.05 9.16
C LYS A 206 -8.52 21.78 8.91
N LEU A 207 -9.84 21.89 9.01
CA LEU A 207 -10.81 20.94 8.48
C LEU A 207 -11.27 21.44 7.11
N GLU A 208 -11.37 20.55 6.13
CA GLU A 208 -12.08 20.82 4.88
C GLU A 208 -13.26 19.86 4.76
N LEU A 209 -14.44 20.41 4.47
CA LEU A 209 -15.67 19.68 4.23
C LEU A 209 -16.16 19.99 2.83
N VAL A 210 -16.59 18.98 2.08
CA VAL A 210 -16.94 19.10 0.66
C VAL A 210 -18.33 18.52 0.41
N LYS A 211 -19.15 19.30 -0.30
CA LYS A 211 -20.35 18.78 -0.98
C LYS A 211 -20.01 18.51 -2.44
N LEU A 212 -20.35 17.31 -2.89
CA LEU A 212 -20.29 16.89 -4.26
C LEU A 212 -21.69 17.05 -4.90
N SER A 213 -21.70 17.42 -6.17
CA SER A 213 -22.89 17.44 -7.02
C SER A 213 -22.81 16.29 -8.01
N ILE A 214 -23.95 15.62 -8.19
CA ILE A 214 -24.09 14.57 -9.20
C ILE A 214 -24.48 15.28 -10.49
N THR A 215 -23.61 15.22 -11.50
CA THR A 215 -23.96 15.68 -12.85
C THR A 215 -25.10 14.84 -13.44
N SER A 216 -25.85 15.39 -14.41
CA SER A 216 -26.99 14.71 -15.05
C SER A 216 -26.68 13.32 -15.63
N ALA A 217 -25.40 13.01 -15.86
CA ALA A 217 -24.90 11.71 -16.30
C ALA A 217 -24.65 10.68 -15.18
N ARG A 218 -24.99 10.96 -13.90
CA ARG A 218 -24.85 10.08 -12.72
C ARG A 218 -23.44 9.52 -12.45
N THR A 219 -22.41 9.98 -13.15
CA THR A 219 -21.08 9.34 -13.14
C THR A 219 -19.93 10.28 -12.81
N ARG A 220 -20.10 11.60 -12.91
CA ARG A 220 -19.10 12.58 -12.48
C ARG A 220 -19.60 13.38 -11.29
N GLN A 221 -18.87 13.28 -10.18
CA GLN A 221 -19.02 14.13 -9.00
C GLN A 221 -18.23 15.42 -9.24
N GLN A 222 -18.89 16.58 -9.23
CA GLN A 222 -18.23 17.88 -9.21
C GLN A 222 -18.40 18.53 -7.85
N GLU A 223 -17.33 19.10 -7.29
CA GLU A 223 -17.40 19.87 -6.05
C GLU A 223 -18.39 21.03 -6.20
N ARG A 224 -19.46 21.02 -5.40
CA ARG A 224 -20.47 22.09 -5.36
C ARG A 224 -19.99 23.24 -4.51
N PHE A 225 -19.49 22.92 -3.32
CA PHE A 225 -18.87 23.88 -2.41
C PHE A 225 -17.91 23.17 -1.45
N ARG A 226 -17.02 23.96 -0.86
CA ARG A 226 -16.10 23.55 0.20
C ARG A 226 -16.13 24.53 1.35
N VAL A 227 -16.27 24.00 2.55
CA VAL A 227 -16.09 24.75 3.80
C VAL A 227 -14.69 24.45 4.31
N SER A 228 -13.92 25.49 4.63
CA SER A 228 -12.61 25.36 5.27
C SER A 228 -12.65 26.06 6.61
N ALA A 229 -12.39 25.32 7.68
CA ALA A 229 -12.39 25.85 9.04
C ALA A 229 -11.01 25.65 9.66
N PRO A 230 -10.32 26.71 10.12
CA PRO A 230 -9.04 26.55 10.82
C PRO A 230 -9.23 25.81 12.14
N VAL A 231 -8.22 25.04 12.56
CA VAL A 231 -8.17 24.49 13.91
C VAL A 231 -7.60 25.58 14.82
N VAL A 232 -8.47 26.19 15.64
CA VAL A 232 -8.16 27.46 16.33
C VAL A 232 -7.68 27.29 17.77
N ASP A 233 -8.01 26.17 18.43
CA ASP A 233 -7.66 25.93 19.82
C ASP A 233 -7.42 24.44 20.14
N GLU A 234 -6.82 24.18 21.30
CA GLU A 234 -6.48 22.85 21.81
C GLU A 234 -7.72 21.97 22.04
N GLY A 235 -8.87 22.57 22.39
CA GLY A 235 -10.13 21.86 22.61
C GLY A 235 -10.66 21.27 21.31
N MET A 236 -10.66 22.06 20.24
CA MET A 236 -11.01 21.61 18.89
C MET A 236 -10.05 20.52 18.41
N ALA A 237 -8.74 20.70 18.61
CA ALA A 237 -7.73 19.70 18.27
C ALA A 237 -7.96 18.37 19.02
N ALA A 238 -8.29 18.43 20.32
CA ALA A 238 -8.60 17.25 21.12
C ALA A 238 -9.86 16.52 20.63
N GLN A 239 -10.91 17.25 20.25
CA GLN A 239 -12.13 16.65 19.67
C GLN A 239 -11.82 15.94 18.34
N ILE A 240 -11.03 16.58 17.47
CA ILE A 240 -10.59 15.99 16.20
C ILE A 240 -9.79 14.72 16.47
N ALA A 241 -8.85 14.74 17.42
CA ALA A 241 -8.05 13.58 17.78
C ALA A 241 -8.92 12.40 18.25
N GLN A 242 -9.98 12.66 19.04
CA GLN A 242 -10.93 11.61 19.47
C GLN A 242 -11.73 11.02 18.30
N ILE A 243 -12.19 11.85 17.38
CA ILE A 243 -12.90 11.41 16.17
C ILE A 243 -11.99 10.51 15.32
N VAL A 244 -10.78 10.98 15.02
CA VAL A 244 -9.79 10.24 14.23
C VAL A 244 -9.40 8.92 14.89
N LYS A 245 -9.23 8.91 16.22
CA LYS A 245 -9.01 7.69 17.01
C LYS A 245 -10.18 6.71 16.87
N GLY A 246 -11.41 7.21 16.87
CA GLY A 246 -12.62 6.43 16.60
C GLY A 246 -12.60 5.75 15.23
N TRP A 247 -12.17 6.47 14.19
CA TRP A 247 -12.03 5.91 12.84
C TRP A 247 -11.02 4.77 12.80
N ILE A 248 -9.82 4.98 13.36
CA ILE A 248 -8.76 3.95 13.40
C ILE A 248 -9.26 2.68 14.09
N ARG A 249 -9.93 2.84 15.24
CA ARG A 249 -10.42 1.70 16.02
C ARG A 249 -11.47 0.88 15.25
N ARG A 250 -12.43 1.53 14.59
CA ARG A 250 -13.45 0.82 13.80
C ARG A 250 -12.84 0.10 12.59
N THR A 251 -11.91 0.74 11.89
CA THR A 251 -11.17 0.11 10.79
C THR A 251 -10.41 -1.12 11.27
N SER A 252 -9.68 -1.02 12.40
CA SER A 252 -8.92 -2.15 12.95
C SER A 252 -9.81 -3.33 13.39
N VAL A 253 -10.97 -3.05 14.00
CA VAL A 253 -11.94 -4.10 14.39
C VAL A 253 -12.50 -4.79 13.15
N ALA A 254 -12.91 -4.04 12.14
CA ALA A 254 -13.48 -4.59 10.92
C ALA A 254 -12.47 -5.37 10.07
N GLU A 255 -11.20 -4.97 10.07
CA GLU A 255 -10.09 -5.74 9.48
C GLU A 255 -9.88 -7.08 10.20
N THR A 256 -10.12 -7.13 11.51
CA THR A 256 -9.97 -8.36 12.31
C THR A 256 -11.17 -9.29 12.18
N SER A 257 -12.39 -8.75 12.12
CA SER A 257 -13.64 -9.54 12.02
C SER A 257 -14.00 -9.93 10.58
N GLY A 258 -13.46 -9.23 9.58
CA GLY A 258 -13.82 -9.42 8.17
C GLY A 258 -15.20 -8.86 7.79
N GLU A 259 -15.84 -8.09 8.69
CA GLU A 259 -17.14 -7.45 8.48
C GLU A 259 -16.94 -5.99 8.04
N VAL A 260 -17.05 -5.75 6.72
CA VAL A 260 -16.87 -4.43 6.11
C VAL A 260 -17.98 -3.43 6.48
N SER A 261 -19.10 -3.90 7.02
CA SER A 261 -20.27 -3.07 7.36
C SER A 261 -20.03 -2.07 8.50
N ASP A 262 -18.96 -2.22 9.27
CA ASP A 262 -18.64 -1.37 10.43
C ASP A 262 -17.61 -0.26 10.13
N TRP A 263 -17.20 -0.09 8.87
CA TRP A 263 -16.26 0.97 8.49
C TRP A 263 -16.94 2.34 8.58
N THR A 264 -16.25 3.31 9.18
CA THR A 264 -16.68 4.72 9.07
C THR A 264 -16.50 5.15 7.62
N THR A 265 -17.59 5.57 6.97
CA THR A 265 -17.54 6.11 5.62
C THR A 265 -16.99 7.54 5.63
N ASP A 266 -16.46 8.01 4.50
CA ASP A 266 -16.03 9.42 4.39
C ASP A 266 -17.19 10.40 4.62
N GLU A 267 -18.43 10.01 4.29
CA GLU A 267 -19.64 10.79 4.57
C GLU A 267 -19.95 10.87 6.08
N GLU A 268 -19.86 9.74 6.80
CA GLU A 268 -20.03 9.73 8.27
C GLU A 268 -18.91 10.56 8.94
N ALA A 269 -17.68 10.41 8.47
CA ALA A 269 -16.56 11.22 8.94
C ALA A 269 -16.77 12.72 8.68
N ALA A 270 -17.28 13.10 7.51
CA ALA A 270 -17.61 14.48 7.18
C ALA A 270 -18.64 15.07 8.15
N LYS A 271 -19.68 14.30 8.50
CA LYS A 271 -20.70 14.69 9.49
C LYS A 271 -20.11 14.85 10.90
N GLN A 272 -19.22 13.94 11.31
CA GLN A 272 -18.53 14.04 12.60
C GLN A 272 -17.63 15.29 12.66
N LEU A 273 -16.89 15.58 11.59
CA LEU A 273 -16.06 16.79 11.50
C LEU A 273 -16.91 18.08 11.44
N ALA A 274 -18.05 18.06 10.73
CA ALA A 274 -18.98 19.19 10.67
C ALA A 274 -19.50 19.58 12.06
N ALA A 275 -19.76 18.60 12.93
CA ALA A 275 -20.15 18.82 14.32
C ALA A 275 -19.08 19.53 15.15
N VAL A 276 -17.79 19.34 14.84
CA VAL A 276 -16.68 20.05 15.49
C VAL A 276 -16.60 21.51 15.03
N VAL A 277 -16.88 21.79 13.76
CA VAL A 277 -16.83 23.17 13.23
C VAL A 277 -17.93 24.04 13.85
N GLY A 278 -19.13 23.49 14.03
CA GLY A 278 -20.21 24.17 14.73
C GLY A 278 -21.61 23.76 14.26
N PRO A 279 -22.66 24.18 15.00
CA PRO A 279 -24.04 23.74 14.76
C PRO A 279 -24.59 24.17 13.39
N GLU A 280 -24.15 25.31 12.85
CA GLU A 280 -24.56 25.78 11.52
C GLU A 280 -24.03 24.87 10.41
N ILE A 281 -22.81 24.35 10.58
CA ILE A 281 -22.15 23.48 9.60
C ILE A 281 -22.60 22.03 9.77
N ALA A 282 -22.90 21.59 10.98
CA ALA A 282 -23.46 20.25 11.25
C ALA A 282 -24.77 19.95 10.52
N ASN A 283 -25.57 20.99 10.22
CA ASN A 283 -26.81 20.86 9.46
C ASN A 283 -26.60 20.89 7.94
N LEU A 284 -25.37 21.15 7.47
CA LEU A 284 -25.06 21.05 6.05
C LEU A 284 -24.94 19.58 5.65
N ASP A 285 -25.62 19.26 4.57
CA ASP A 285 -25.40 18.01 3.86
C ASP A 285 -24.02 18.08 3.19
N VAL A 286 -23.05 17.30 3.68
CA VAL A 286 -21.67 17.21 3.16
C VAL A 286 -21.36 15.75 2.85
N ASP A 287 -20.64 15.50 1.76
CA ASP A 287 -20.39 14.15 1.25
C ASP A 287 -18.99 13.63 1.61
N ASP A 288 -18.03 14.52 1.82
CA ASP A 288 -16.64 14.17 2.13
C ASP A 288 -16.04 15.22 3.10
N GLY A 289 -15.03 14.81 3.87
CA GLY A 289 -14.38 15.66 4.86
C GLY A 289 -13.06 15.09 5.32
N TRP A 290 -12.09 15.98 5.58
CA TRP A 290 -10.78 15.56 6.07
C TRP A 290 -10.13 16.59 6.98
N VAL A 291 -9.28 16.07 7.86
CA VAL A 291 -8.34 16.88 8.65
C VAL A 291 -7.11 17.13 7.79
N VAL A 292 -6.70 18.39 7.64
CA VAL A 292 -5.48 18.76 6.92
C VAL A 292 -4.34 18.90 7.92
N LEU A 293 -3.36 18.01 7.82
CA LEU A 293 -2.13 18.04 8.60
C LEU A 293 -1.00 18.67 7.80
N SER A 294 -0.13 19.43 8.45
CA SER A 294 1.20 19.78 7.93
C SER A 294 2.22 18.75 8.37
N ASP A 295 3.08 18.31 7.45
CA ASP A 295 4.31 17.61 7.82
C ASP A 295 5.42 18.63 8.11
N ALA A 296 6.55 18.17 8.68
CA ALA A 296 7.73 19.00 8.97
C ALA A 296 8.29 19.72 7.72
N ASP A 297 7.99 19.21 6.52
CA ASP A 297 8.35 19.81 5.22
C ASP A 297 7.26 20.75 4.65
N GLU A 298 6.30 21.24 5.47
CA GLU A 298 5.13 22.05 5.08
C GLU A 298 4.20 21.39 4.04
N LYS A 299 4.40 20.11 3.75
CA LYS A 299 3.52 19.35 2.86
C LYS A 299 2.23 19.03 3.59
N THR A 300 1.10 19.34 2.94
CA THR A 300 -0.22 19.02 3.49
C THR A 300 -0.58 17.56 3.23
N LYS A 301 -1.10 16.89 4.26
CA LYS A 301 -1.69 15.55 4.19
C LYS A 301 -3.14 15.62 4.61
N LYS A 302 -4.01 14.88 3.93
CA LYS A 302 -5.45 14.84 4.21
C LYS A 302 -5.79 13.55 4.91
N VAL A 303 -6.42 13.64 6.07
CA VAL A 303 -6.82 12.49 6.89
C VAL A 303 -8.33 12.34 6.82
N SER A 304 -8.77 11.23 6.24
CA SER A 304 -10.14 10.72 6.26
C SER A 304 -10.09 9.20 6.49
N PRO A 305 -11.21 8.53 6.78
CA PRO A 305 -11.25 7.07 6.88
C PRO A 305 -10.57 6.34 5.71
N THR A 306 -10.78 6.80 4.47
CA THR A 306 -10.17 6.17 3.28
C THR A 306 -8.72 6.60 3.03
N ARG A 307 -8.28 7.75 3.54
CA ARG A 307 -6.96 8.35 3.25
C ARG A 307 -5.97 8.34 4.41
N MET A 308 -6.38 7.89 5.61
CA MET A 308 -5.52 7.87 6.80
C MET A 308 -4.20 7.13 6.58
N SER A 309 -4.23 6.11 5.72
CA SER A 309 -3.06 5.33 5.31
C SER A 309 -1.93 6.13 4.67
N GLU A 310 -2.27 7.19 3.94
CA GLU A 310 -1.31 8.01 3.20
C GLU A 310 -0.44 8.85 4.14
N VAL A 311 -0.90 9.05 5.39
CA VAL A 311 -0.23 9.84 6.42
C VAL A 311 1.03 9.13 6.93
N PHE A 312 1.01 7.80 6.96
CA PHE A 312 2.03 6.95 7.59
C PHE A 312 3.23 6.64 6.68
N THR A 313 3.65 7.60 5.87
CA THR A 313 4.93 7.52 5.15
C THR A 313 6.05 7.95 6.10
N TYR A 314 6.97 7.04 6.43
CA TYR A 314 8.13 7.29 7.29
C TYR A 314 9.31 7.75 6.42
N ALA A 315 9.83 8.95 6.69
CA ALA A 315 10.95 9.50 5.94
C ALA A 315 12.24 8.69 6.24
N GLN A 316 13.06 8.50 5.20
CA GLN A 316 14.43 8.03 5.39
C GLN A 316 15.34 9.20 5.82
N PRO A 317 16.37 8.95 6.66
CA PRO A 317 17.31 9.99 7.06
C PRO A 317 18.02 10.60 5.84
N ARG A 318 18.13 11.94 5.81
CA ARG A 318 19.00 12.75 4.92
C ARG A 318 18.58 13.01 3.47
N GLY A 319 17.31 12.88 3.09
CA GLY A 319 16.85 13.28 1.75
C GLY A 319 17.35 12.40 0.59
N ASP A 320 18.41 11.63 0.82
CA ASP A 320 18.93 10.58 -0.04
C ASP A 320 18.35 9.21 0.32
N ARG A 321 18.44 8.28 -0.63
CA ARG A 321 18.07 6.89 -0.41
C ARG A 321 19.09 6.24 0.52
N SER A 322 18.63 5.79 1.69
CA SER A 322 19.48 5.05 2.63
C SER A 322 19.98 3.74 2.00
N ASP A 323 21.14 3.25 2.41
CA ASP A 323 21.60 1.91 2.03
C ASP A 323 20.65 0.80 2.52
N THR A 324 20.81 -0.41 1.96
CA THR A 324 19.93 -1.54 2.24
C THR A 324 19.91 -1.97 3.71
N PRO A 325 21.05 -2.12 4.41
CA PRO A 325 21.07 -2.41 5.84
C PRO A 325 20.34 -1.36 6.69
N THR A 326 20.58 -0.07 6.43
CA THR A 326 19.96 1.04 7.16
C THR A 326 18.45 1.07 6.94
N PHE A 327 17.99 0.86 5.70
CA PHE A 327 16.57 0.75 5.40
C PHE A 327 15.89 -0.37 6.21
N TYR A 328 16.50 -1.56 6.27
CA TYR A 328 15.93 -2.66 7.04
C TYR A 328 15.94 -2.39 8.55
N ALA A 329 16.96 -1.70 9.08
CA ALA A 329 17.02 -1.30 10.48
C ALA A 329 15.88 -0.32 10.83
N LEU A 330 15.64 0.69 9.97
CA LEU A 330 14.55 1.65 10.14
C LEU A 330 13.18 0.97 10.10
N VAL A 331 12.96 0.07 9.13
CA VAL A 331 11.73 -0.72 9.04
C VAL A 331 11.51 -1.56 10.30
N LYS A 332 12.55 -2.28 10.76
CA LYS A 332 12.47 -3.11 11.97
C LYS A 332 12.11 -2.27 13.20
N GLN A 333 12.81 -1.15 13.41
CA GLN A 333 12.57 -0.26 14.55
C GLN A 333 11.12 0.24 14.56
N THR A 334 10.62 0.69 13.41
CA THR A 334 9.25 1.20 13.28
C THR A 334 8.23 0.08 13.47
N ALA A 335 8.46 -1.09 12.87
CA ALA A 335 7.57 -2.23 13.02
C ALA A 335 7.49 -2.70 14.49
N GLN A 336 8.62 -2.80 15.20
CA GLN A 336 8.66 -3.17 16.62
C GLN A 336 7.88 -2.20 17.50
N ARG A 337 7.94 -0.89 17.22
CA ARG A 337 7.13 0.10 17.94
C ARG A 337 5.63 -0.09 17.70
N LEU A 338 5.23 -0.47 16.50
CA LEU A 338 3.83 -0.64 16.10
C LEU A 338 3.25 -2.01 16.46
N GLN A 339 4.08 -3.02 16.71
CA GLN A 339 3.66 -4.38 17.06
C GLN A 339 2.68 -4.42 18.23
N ALA A 340 2.99 -3.72 19.32
CA ALA A 340 2.13 -3.67 20.50
C ALA A 340 0.76 -3.06 20.19
N ALA A 341 0.74 -1.95 19.44
CA ALA A 341 -0.51 -1.28 19.04
C ALA A 341 -1.34 -2.14 18.08
N ALA A 342 -0.69 -2.96 17.26
CA ALA A 342 -1.35 -3.86 16.30
C ALA A 342 -1.65 -5.25 16.87
N ASN A 343 -1.35 -5.50 18.15
CA ASN A 343 -1.44 -6.82 18.79
C ASN A 343 -0.73 -7.93 17.98
N LEU A 344 0.47 -7.61 17.46
CA LEU A 344 1.29 -8.51 16.66
C LEU A 344 2.53 -8.95 17.43
N THR A 345 2.86 -10.23 17.37
CA THR A 345 4.12 -10.77 17.91
C THR A 345 4.92 -11.35 16.75
N ILE A 346 5.94 -10.63 16.27
CA ILE A 346 6.83 -11.11 15.19
C ILE A 346 8.27 -11.04 15.67
N ASP A 347 8.95 -12.17 15.59
CA ASP A 347 10.38 -12.26 15.88
C ASP A 347 11.19 -11.72 14.71
N TRP A 348 11.90 -10.62 14.96
CA TRP A 348 12.73 -9.99 13.96
C TRP A 348 14.15 -10.55 14.02
N PRO A 349 14.74 -10.92 12.87
CA PRO A 349 16.11 -11.44 12.82
C PRO A 349 17.10 -10.47 13.48
N ALA A 350 18.12 -11.03 14.15
CA ALA A 350 19.31 -10.27 14.54
C ALA A 350 20.00 -9.72 13.27
N GLN A 351 20.59 -8.53 13.38
CA GLN A 351 21.09 -7.77 12.21
C GLN A 351 22.15 -8.52 11.41
#